data_AF-V9G5Q9-F1
#
_entry.id   AF-V9G5Q9-F1
#
_cell.length_a   1.000
_cell.length_b   1.000
_cell.length_c   1.000
_cell.angle_alpha   90.00
_cell.angle_beta   90.00
_cell.angle_gamma   90.00
#
_symmetry.space_group_name_H-M   'P 1'
#
loop_
_entity.id
_entity.type
_entity.pdbx_description
1 polymer ?
#
loop_
_entity_poly.entity_id
_entity_poly.type
_entity_poly.pdbx_seq_one_letter_code
_entity_poly.pdbx_strand_id
1 'polypeptide(L)'
;MFAKYNPDPAEYKQHLISTLETRPDLIIDDGGDLVTILHAERPDLLEGVRGGAEETTTGILRLKSLEKEGALKFPMVAVNDAYCKYLFDNRYGTGQSVWDGINRTTNLVVAGKTVVVVGYGWCGKGVAMRAKGLGANVIVTEIDAIKAVEAYMDGFHVMPMREAAKLGDFFVTVTGNRDVISGEDFDVMKDGAILSNAGHFDVEVNKPDLMERSQSVRTVRRNIEEYQLKDGRKVYLLAEGRLVNLAAGDGHPAEIMDMTFALQALSLKHVNDEYQRIGNRVVNVPYHLDEQVAKYKLESLGISIDSLSAEQKSYLDSWAQH
;
A
#
# COMPACT_ATOMS: atom_id res chain seq x y z
N MET A 1 12.34 22.63 -1.65
CA MET A 1 11.32 21.59 -1.91
C MET A 1 11.02 21.62 -3.39
N PHE A 2 11.25 20.50 -4.09
CA PHE A 2 11.03 20.36 -5.52
C PHE A 2 9.77 19.51 -5.73
N ALA A 3 8.60 20.13 -5.69
CA ALA A 3 7.35 19.44 -5.93
C ALA A 3 6.29 20.40 -6.48
N LYS A 4 5.36 19.84 -7.25
CA LYS A 4 4.23 20.54 -7.85
C LYS A 4 3.09 19.55 -7.97
N TYR A 5 1.85 20.02 -7.83
CA TYR A 5 0.68 19.18 -8.08
C TYR A 5 0.63 18.77 -9.55
N ASN A 6 0.53 17.47 -9.80
CA ASN A 6 0.44 16.86 -11.14
C ASN A 6 1.55 17.32 -12.12
N PRO A 7 2.83 17.09 -11.79
CA PRO A 7 3.92 17.39 -12.70
C PRO A 7 3.88 16.40 -13.88
N ASP A 8 4.35 16.83 -15.04
CA ASP A 8 4.56 15.88 -16.14
C ASP A 8 5.75 14.92 -15.81
N PRO A 9 5.88 13.78 -16.52
CA PRO A 9 6.94 12.81 -16.20
C PRO A 9 8.37 13.36 -16.24
N ALA A 10 8.64 14.34 -17.11
CA ALA A 10 9.96 14.96 -17.19
C ALA A 10 10.20 15.91 -16.01
N GLU A 11 9.19 16.72 -15.64
CA GLU A 11 9.20 17.57 -14.46
C GLU A 11 9.34 16.75 -13.17
N TYR A 12 8.62 15.63 -13.05
CA TYR A 12 8.75 14.70 -11.91
C TYR A 12 10.17 14.16 -11.78
N LYS A 13 10.75 13.65 -12.88
CA LYS A 13 12.14 13.17 -12.88
C LYS A 13 13.13 14.27 -12.53
N GLN A 14 12.92 15.49 -13.04
CA GLN A 14 13.78 16.63 -12.72
C GLN A 14 13.74 16.98 -11.23
N HIS A 15 12.58 16.90 -10.58
CA HIS A 15 12.47 17.12 -9.13
C HIS A 15 13.29 16.09 -8.32
N LEU A 16 13.28 14.82 -8.73
CA LEU A 16 14.09 13.77 -8.11
C LEU A 16 15.59 14.05 -8.27
N ILE A 17 16.02 14.40 -9.49
CA ILE A 17 17.42 14.74 -9.77
C ILE A 17 17.86 15.96 -8.95
N SER A 18 17.06 17.04 -8.94
CA SER A 18 17.37 18.24 -8.14
C SER A 18 17.42 17.97 -6.64
N THR A 19 16.66 16.98 -6.16
CA THR A 19 16.75 16.52 -4.77
C THR A 19 18.09 15.82 -4.51
N LEU A 20 18.50 14.90 -5.39
CA LEU A 20 19.80 14.20 -5.28
C LEU A 20 20.99 15.15 -5.42
N GLU A 21 20.88 16.21 -6.20
CA GLU A 21 21.94 17.22 -6.39
C GLU A 21 22.26 18.01 -5.11
N THR A 22 21.43 17.91 -4.08
CA THR A 22 21.76 18.41 -2.74
C THR A 22 22.84 17.57 -2.03
N ARG A 23 23.23 16.43 -2.60
CA ARG A 23 24.23 15.47 -2.09
C ARG A 23 23.87 14.97 -0.68
N PRO A 24 22.73 14.27 -0.54
CA PRO A 24 22.27 13.83 0.78
C PRO A 24 23.19 12.76 1.37
N ASP A 25 23.48 12.86 2.67
CA ASP A 25 24.16 11.78 3.40
C ASP A 25 23.23 10.57 3.65
N LEU A 26 21.92 10.81 3.68
CA LEU A 26 20.89 9.84 4.03
C LEU A 26 19.66 10.02 3.16
N ILE A 27 19.00 8.92 2.79
CA ILE A 27 17.85 8.92 1.88
C ILE A 27 16.62 8.32 2.56
N ILE A 28 15.50 9.03 2.47
CA ILE A 28 14.17 8.42 2.63
C ILE A 28 13.61 8.26 1.23
N ASP A 29 13.18 7.05 0.89
CA ASP A 29 12.60 6.74 -0.41
C ASP A 29 11.21 6.10 -0.24
N ASP A 30 10.32 6.44 -1.18
CA ASP A 30 8.96 5.95 -1.27
C ASP A 30 8.75 5.53 -2.73
N GLY A 31 8.86 4.22 -2.99
CA GLY A 31 8.78 3.64 -4.33
C GLY A 31 10.14 3.30 -4.95
N GLY A 32 11.25 3.71 -4.32
CA GLY A 32 12.62 3.40 -4.74
C GLY A 32 13.11 4.25 -5.91
N ASP A 33 12.46 5.36 -6.23
CA ASP A 33 12.77 6.16 -7.42
C ASP A 33 14.08 6.94 -7.24
N LEU A 34 14.33 7.51 -6.05
CA LEU A 34 15.58 8.23 -5.77
C LEU A 34 16.78 7.28 -5.85
N VAL A 35 16.69 6.12 -5.19
CA VAL A 35 17.77 5.14 -5.19
C VAL A 35 17.99 4.56 -6.59
N THR A 36 16.93 4.37 -7.38
CA THR A 36 17.03 3.90 -8.77
C THR A 36 17.78 4.91 -9.64
N ILE A 37 17.40 6.20 -9.62
CA ILE A 37 18.09 7.25 -10.38
C ILE A 37 19.56 7.35 -9.95
N LEU A 38 19.81 7.29 -8.65
CA LEU A 38 21.15 7.40 -8.10
C LEU A 38 22.09 6.26 -8.56
N HIS A 39 21.58 5.02 -8.66
CA HIS A 39 22.39 3.88 -9.12
C HIS A 39 22.49 3.79 -10.64
N ALA A 40 21.44 4.16 -11.39
CA ALA A 40 21.37 3.94 -12.83
C ALA A 40 21.83 5.16 -13.65
N GLU A 41 21.55 6.38 -13.19
CA GLU A 41 21.70 7.60 -14.01
C GLU A 41 22.64 8.64 -13.40
N ARG A 42 22.67 8.78 -12.08
CA ARG A 42 23.50 9.76 -11.35
C ARG A 42 24.47 9.12 -10.36
N PRO A 43 25.30 8.13 -10.77
CA PRO A 43 26.27 7.51 -9.87
C PRO A 43 27.34 8.49 -9.38
N ASP A 44 27.49 9.66 -10.04
CA ASP A 44 28.34 10.76 -9.60
C ASP A 44 27.88 11.38 -8.26
N LEU A 45 26.62 11.18 -7.88
CA LEU A 45 26.04 11.68 -6.63
C LEU A 45 26.04 10.65 -5.49
N LEU A 46 26.57 9.44 -5.72
CA LEU A 46 26.67 8.40 -4.69
C LEU A 46 27.66 8.75 -3.57
N GLU A 47 28.64 9.60 -3.85
CA GLU A 47 29.67 9.98 -2.89
C GLU A 47 29.05 10.65 -1.66
N GLY A 48 29.32 10.10 -0.47
CA GLY A 48 28.83 10.61 0.80
C GLY A 48 27.52 9.98 1.28
N VAL A 49 26.81 9.23 0.44
CA VAL A 49 25.58 8.54 0.86
C VAL A 49 25.92 7.37 1.79
N ARG A 50 25.47 7.47 3.04
CA ARG A 50 25.71 6.46 4.09
C ARG A 50 24.60 5.42 4.17
N GLY A 51 23.39 5.73 3.71
CA GLY A 51 22.31 4.76 3.65
C GLY A 51 20.93 5.40 3.55
N GLY A 52 19.89 4.59 3.71
CA GLY A 52 18.52 5.09 3.68
C GLY A 52 17.47 4.14 4.22
N ALA A 53 16.21 4.56 4.10
CA ALA A 53 15.03 3.80 4.49
C ALA A 53 14.01 3.83 3.35
N GLU A 54 13.34 2.70 3.10
CA GLU A 54 12.31 2.56 2.06
C GLU A 54 11.05 1.92 2.67
N GLU A 55 9.88 2.50 2.37
CA GLU A 55 8.61 2.11 3.01
C GLU A 55 7.64 1.33 2.13
N THR A 56 7.90 1.19 0.83
CA THR A 56 7.00 0.50 -0.09
C THR A 56 7.50 -0.89 -0.45
N THR A 57 6.55 -1.82 -0.65
CA THR A 57 6.85 -3.16 -1.15
C THR A 57 7.67 -3.12 -2.45
N THR A 58 7.33 -2.23 -3.39
CA THR A 58 8.00 -2.13 -4.69
C THR A 58 9.42 -1.61 -4.57
N GLY A 59 9.64 -0.55 -3.79
CA GLY A 59 10.98 -0.05 -3.52
C GLY A 59 11.86 -1.13 -2.88
N ILE A 60 11.33 -1.88 -1.90
CA ILE A 60 12.06 -3.01 -1.29
C ILE A 60 12.38 -4.10 -2.31
N LEU A 61 11.47 -4.45 -3.23
CA LEU A 61 11.75 -5.43 -4.27
C LEU A 61 12.87 -4.96 -5.21
N ARG A 62 12.87 -3.68 -5.62
CA ARG A 62 13.94 -3.08 -6.42
C ARG A 62 15.29 -3.12 -5.69
N LEU A 63 15.30 -2.75 -4.41
CA LEU A 63 16.49 -2.77 -3.56
C LEU A 63 17.05 -4.19 -3.38
N LYS A 64 16.19 -5.18 -3.15
CA LYS A 64 16.60 -6.60 -3.07
C LYS A 64 17.18 -7.10 -4.39
N SER A 65 16.69 -6.62 -5.54
CA SER A 65 17.31 -6.91 -6.85
C SER A 65 18.71 -6.33 -6.95
N LEU A 66 18.88 -5.04 -6.60
CA LEU A 66 20.19 -4.37 -6.59
C LEU A 66 21.19 -5.06 -5.66
N GLU A 67 20.74 -5.48 -4.47
CA GLU A 67 21.56 -6.23 -3.52
C GLU A 67 22.00 -7.58 -4.10
N LYS A 68 21.06 -8.35 -4.68
CA LYS A 68 21.33 -9.65 -5.29
C LYS A 68 22.34 -9.55 -6.46
N GLU A 69 22.30 -8.45 -7.20
CA GLU A 69 23.22 -8.17 -8.31
C GLU A 69 24.58 -7.61 -7.84
N GLY A 70 24.76 -7.33 -6.54
CA GLY A 70 25.96 -6.67 -6.01
C GLY A 70 26.10 -5.20 -6.47
N ALA A 71 25.01 -4.63 -7.00
CA ALA A 71 24.97 -3.26 -7.52
C ALA A 71 24.71 -2.24 -6.41
N LEU A 72 24.00 -2.63 -5.34
CA LEU A 72 23.70 -1.76 -4.20
C LEU A 72 24.99 -1.19 -3.57
N LYS A 73 25.05 0.13 -3.38
CA LYS A 73 26.27 0.83 -2.93
C LYS A 73 26.25 1.30 -1.48
N PHE A 74 25.10 1.24 -0.82
CA PHE A 74 24.92 1.64 0.58
C PHE A 74 23.76 0.85 1.22
N PRO A 75 23.72 0.72 2.55
CA PRO A 75 22.65 0.02 3.25
C PRO A 75 21.29 0.69 3.10
N MET A 76 20.25 -0.13 3.04
CA MET A 76 18.85 0.32 3.08
C MET A 76 18.06 -0.45 4.15
N VAL A 77 17.25 0.27 4.92
CA VAL A 77 16.34 -0.31 5.90
C VAL A 77 14.95 -0.49 5.28
N ALA A 78 14.44 -1.72 5.33
CA ALA A 78 13.10 -2.08 4.85
C ALA A 78 12.03 -1.76 5.90
N VAL A 79 11.47 -0.56 5.83
CA VAL A 79 10.46 -0.06 6.78
C VAL A 79 9.09 -0.71 6.54
N ASN A 80 8.79 -1.06 5.29
CA ASN A 80 7.53 -1.73 4.93
C ASN A 80 7.24 -3.00 5.74
N ASP A 81 8.30 -3.70 6.14
CA ASP A 81 8.24 -5.00 6.82
C ASP A 81 8.17 -4.86 8.35
N ALA A 82 8.15 -3.63 8.89
CA ALA A 82 7.97 -3.36 10.32
C ALA A 82 6.52 -3.58 10.76
N TYR A 83 6.32 -4.14 11.96
CA TYR A 83 5.03 -4.35 12.60
C TYR A 83 4.22 -3.07 12.62
N CYS A 84 4.78 -1.94 13.08
CA CYS A 84 4.02 -0.70 13.15
C CYS A 84 3.62 -0.16 11.76
N LYS A 85 4.31 -0.57 10.69
CA LYS A 85 3.92 -0.24 9.32
C LYS A 85 2.78 -1.16 8.88
N TYR A 86 3.04 -2.45 8.64
CA TYR A 86 2.03 -3.27 7.98
C TYR A 86 0.79 -3.57 8.84
N LEU A 87 0.90 -3.56 10.18
CA LEU A 87 -0.26 -3.78 11.05
C LEU A 87 -1.17 -2.57 11.12
N PHE A 88 -0.61 -1.35 11.11
CA PHE A 88 -1.41 -0.14 11.33
C PHE A 88 -1.66 0.66 10.06
N ASP A 89 -0.62 0.95 9.29
CA ASP A 89 -0.71 1.71 8.05
C ASP A 89 -1.52 0.95 6.99
N ASN A 90 -1.03 -0.22 6.57
CA ASN A 90 -1.70 -0.97 5.51
C ASN A 90 -3.12 -1.38 5.91
N ARG A 91 -3.38 -1.72 7.19
CA ARG A 91 -4.71 -2.17 7.64
C ARG A 91 -5.65 -1.01 7.94
N TYR A 92 -5.27 -0.09 8.83
CA TYR A 92 -6.19 0.95 9.29
C TYR A 92 -6.11 2.20 8.41
N GLY A 93 -4.93 2.57 7.92
CA GLY A 93 -4.72 3.67 6.99
C GLY A 93 -5.40 3.43 5.64
N THR A 94 -5.00 2.36 4.93
CA THR A 94 -5.59 2.04 3.62
C THR A 94 -7.07 1.75 3.75
N GLY A 95 -7.48 0.95 4.74
CA GLY A 95 -8.88 0.63 4.95
C GLY A 95 -9.78 1.87 5.08
N GLN A 96 -9.38 2.85 5.90
CA GLN A 96 -10.16 4.07 6.09
C GLN A 96 -10.12 4.98 4.86
N SER A 97 -8.92 5.30 4.38
CA SER A 97 -8.72 6.27 3.29
C SER A 97 -9.32 5.83 1.95
N VAL A 98 -9.36 4.53 1.67
CA VAL A 98 -10.02 3.98 0.48
C VAL A 98 -11.52 4.26 0.52
N TRP A 99 -12.18 3.97 1.64
CA TRP A 99 -13.61 4.24 1.76
C TRP A 99 -13.92 5.73 1.82
N ASP A 100 -13.05 6.55 2.42
CA ASP A 100 -13.18 8.00 2.35
C ASP A 100 -13.10 8.50 0.90
N GLY A 101 -12.13 8.00 0.11
CA GLY A 101 -12.00 8.33 -1.31
C GLY A 101 -13.21 7.90 -2.14
N ILE A 102 -13.67 6.66 -1.97
CA ILE A 102 -14.86 6.12 -2.67
C ILE A 102 -16.12 6.92 -2.30
N ASN A 103 -16.38 7.11 -1.00
CA ASN A 103 -17.61 7.73 -0.52
C ASN A 103 -17.68 9.21 -0.90
N ARG A 104 -16.58 9.97 -0.74
CA ARG A 104 -16.53 11.40 -1.12
C ARG A 104 -16.68 11.60 -2.63
N THR A 105 -16.06 10.73 -3.41
CA THR A 105 -16.09 10.82 -4.87
C THR A 105 -17.45 10.45 -5.44
N THR A 106 -18.05 9.36 -4.96
CA THR A 106 -19.30 8.83 -5.51
C THR A 106 -20.55 9.43 -4.87
N ASN A 107 -20.49 9.81 -3.57
CA ASN A 107 -21.64 10.15 -2.75
C ASN A 107 -22.74 9.06 -2.75
N LEU A 108 -22.34 7.79 -2.82
CA LEU A 108 -23.25 6.65 -2.82
C LEU A 108 -23.26 5.92 -1.48
N VAL A 109 -24.41 5.31 -1.15
CA VAL A 109 -24.51 4.43 0.02
C VAL A 109 -23.72 3.13 -0.22
N VAL A 110 -23.05 2.67 0.84
CA VAL A 110 -22.33 1.39 0.89
C VAL A 110 -23.19 0.29 1.54
N ALA A 111 -24.01 0.66 2.52
CA ALA A 111 -24.91 -0.25 3.21
C ALA A 111 -25.83 -1.01 2.24
N GLY A 112 -25.93 -2.32 2.42
CA GLY A 112 -26.76 -3.22 1.61
C GLY A 112 -26.18 -3.58 0.23
N LYS A 113 -25.07 -2.94 -0.19
CA LYS A 113 -24.40 -3.28 -1.45
C LYS A 113 -23.41 -4.43 -1.29
N THR A 114 -23.12 -5.09 -2.40
CA THR A 114 -22.06 -6.09 -2.48
C THR A 114 -20.73 -5.42 -2.84
N VAL A 115 -19.75 -5.56 -1.96
CA VAL A 115 -18.38 -5.08 -2.15
C VAL A 115 -17.48 -6.28 -2.42
N VAL A 116 -16.82 -6.27 -3.57
CA VAL A 116 -15.80 -7.26 -3.93
C VAL A 116 -14.42 -6.66 -3.64
N VAL A 117 -13.73 -7.24 -2.67
CA VAL A 117 -12.34 -6.91 -2.33
C VAL A 117 -11.42 -7.93 -2.99
N VAL A 118 -10.59 -7.48 -3.92
CA VAL A 118 -9.70 -8.33 -4.72
C VAL A 118 -8.33 -8.31 -4.04
N GLY A 119 -8.00 -9.39 -3.32
CA GLY A 119 -6.84 -9.52 -2.45
C GLY A 119 -7.16 -9.33 -0.96
N TYR A 120 -6.59 -10.17 -0.10
CA TYR A 120 -6.81 -10.22 1.35
C TYR A 120 -5.51 -10.17 2.16
N GLY A 121 -4.52 -9.43 1.65
CA GLY A 121 -3.37 -8.99 2.44
C GLY A 121 -3.75 -7.92 3.47
N TRP A 122 -2.77 -7.22 4.05
CA TRP A 122 -3.02 -6.19 5.07
C TRP A 122 -3.97 -5.08 4.61
N CYS A 123 -3.80 -4.58 3.38
CA CYS A 123 -4.72 -3.61 2.75
C CYS A 123 -6.13 -4.20 2.59
N GLY A 124 -6.23 -5.42 2.05
CA GLY A 124 -7.51 -6.12 1.86
C GLY A 124 -8.29 -6.33 3.15
N LYS A 125 -7.62 -6.74 4.23
CA LYS A 125 -8.23 -6.86 5.57
C LYS A 125 -8.79 -5.53 6.04
N GLY A 126 -8.05 -4.44 5.83
CA GLY A 126 -8.49 -3.09 6.14
C GLY A 126 -9.75 -2.68 5.37
N VAL A 127 -9.70 -2.81 4.05
CA VAL A 127 -10.79 -2.45 3.14
C VAL A 127 -12.04 -3.28 3.44
N ALA A 128 -11.91 -4.60 3.58
CA ALA A 128 -13.01 -5.51 3.87
C ALA A 128 -13.65 -5.24 5.23
N MET A 129 -12.84 -5.03 6.27
CA MET A 129 -13.32 -4.68 7.61
C MET A 129 -14.14 -3.39 7.61
N ARG A 130 -13.67 -2.34 6.90
CA ARG A 130 -14.40 -1.07 6.79
C ARG A 130 -15.66 -1.19 5.94
N ALA A 131 -15.63 -1.96 4.86
CA ALA A 131 -16.81 -2.26 4.05
C ALA A 131 -17.91 -2.92 4.90
N LYS A 132 -17.53 -3.94 5.69
CA LYS A 132 -18.43 -4.61 6.64
C LYS A 132 -18.99 -3.62 7.67
N GLY A 133 -18.14 -2.76 8.23
CA GLY A 133 -18.53 -1.71 9.18
C GLY A 133 -19.51 -0.69 8.59
N LEU A 134 -19.44 -0.44 7.28
CA LEU A 134 -20.38 0.40 6.53
C LEU A 134 -21.67 -0.33 6.14
N GLY A 135 -21.83 -1.61 6.51
CA GLY A 135 -23.03 -2.41 6.25
C GLY A 135 -23.07 -3.11 4.89
N ALA A 136 -21.92 -3.27 4.21
CA ALA A 136 -21.85 -4.00 2.95
C ALA A 136 -21.85 -5.52 3.14
N ASN A 137 -22.31 -6.23 2.10
CA ASN A 137 -22.06 -7.66 1.90
C ASN A 137 -20.69 -7.80 1.24
N VAL A 138 -19.70 -8.36 1.95
CA VAL A 138 -18.32 -8.40 1.46
C VAL A 138 -18.00 -9.76 0.85
N ILE A 139 -17.49 -9.73 -0.37
CA ILE A 139 -16.90 -10.85 -1.09
C ILE A 139 -15.39 -10.59 -1.22
N VAL A 140 -14.59 -11.61 -0.97
CA VAL A 140 -13.14 -11.58 -1.15
C VAL A 140 -12.75 -12.53 -2.28
N THR A 141 -11.81 -12.10 -3.12
CA THR A 141 -11.15 -12.98 -4.09
C THR A 141 -9.68 -13.10 -3.71
N GLU A 142 -9.15 -14.32 -3.70
CA GLU A 142 -7.78 -14.60 -3.27
C GLU A 142 -7.19 -15.79 -4.02
N ILE A 143 -5.87 -15.73 -4.23
CA ILE A 143 -5.07 -16.81 -4.82
C ILE A 143 -4.33 -17.61 -3.74
N ASP A 144 -4.11 -17.01 -2.58
CA ASP A 144 -3.45 -17.64 -1.44
C ASP A 144 -4.48 -18.33 -0.54
N ALA A 145 -4.36 -19.65 -0.41
CA ALA A 145 -5.29 -20.46 0.37
C ALA A 145 -5.33 -20.07 1.87
N ILE A 146 -4.21 -19.60 2.44
CA ILE A 146 -4.16 -19.18 3.85
C ILE A 146 -4.98 -17.90 4.02
N LYS A 147 -4.78 -16.92 3.13
CA LYS A 147 -5.53 -15.65 3.17
C LYS A 147 -7.01 -15.84 2.84
N ALA A 148 -7.33 -16.75 1.92
CA ALA A 148 -8.70 -17.13 1.61
C ALA A 148 -9.41 -17.74 2.83
N VAL A 149 -8.77 -18.68 3.54
CA VAL A 149 -9.34 -19.26 4.77
C VAL A 149 -9.48 -18.20 5.86
N GLU A 150 -8.52 -17.28 6.00
CA GLU A 150 -8.63 -16.16 6.93
C GLU A 150 -9.84 -15.25 6.63
N ALA A 151 -10.04 -14.86 5.36
CA ALA A 151 -11.20 -14.08 4.93
C ALA A 151 -12.52 -14.78 5.26
N TYR A 152 -12.58 -16.09 5.04
CA TYR A 152 -13.74 -16.90 5.41
C TYR A 152 -13.99 -16.88 6.93
N MET A 153 -12.94 -17.04 7.74
CA MET A 153 -13.04 -17.01 9.20
C MET A 153 -13.40 -15.61 9.75
N ASP A 154 -13.04 -14.53 9.05
CA ASP A 154 -13.50 -13.16 9.34
C ASP A 154 -14.97 -12.91 8.95
N GLY A 155 -15.63 -13.92 8.36
CA GLY A 155 -17.05 -13.92 8.01
C GLY A 155 -17.34 -13.34 6.63
N PHE A 156 -16.38 -13.38 5.71
CA PHE A 156 -16.56 -12.94 4.32
C PHE A 156 -16.83 -14.13 3.39
N HIS A 157 -17.57 -13.87 2.31
CA HIS A 157 -17.68 -14.86 1.25
C HIS A 157 -16.40 -14.86 0.43
N VAL A 158 -15.90 -16.04 0.07
CA VAL A 158 -14.70 -16.19 -0.77
C VAL A 158 -15.08 -16.94 -2.03
N MET A 159 -14.81 -16.35 -3.20
CA MET A 159 -15.11 -16.98 -4.49
C MET A 159 -14.20 -16.44 -5.60
N PRO A 160 -14.11 -17.13 -6.74
CA PRO A 160 -13.36 -16.64 -7.91
C PRO A 160 -13.90 -15.31 -8.44
N MET A 161 -13.02 -14.49 -9.05
CA MET A 161 -13.36 -13.17 -9.59
C MET A 161 -14.53 -13.22 -10.57
N ARG A 162 -14.55 -14.21 -11.47
CA ARG A 162 -15.63 -14.44 -12.44
C ARG A 162 -17.02 -14.60 -11.82
N GLU A 163 -17.11 -15.17 -10.62
CA GLU A 163 -18.38 -15.33 -9.89
C GLU A 163 -18.70 -14.05 -9.10
N ALA A 164 -17.70 -13.44 -8.47
CA ALA A 164 -17.85 -12.19 -7.73
C ALA A 164 -18.27 -11.03 -8.65
N ALA A 165 -17.78 -10.98 -9.89
CA ALA A 165 -18.10 -9.97 -10.90
C ALA A 165 -19.61 -9.86 -11.20
N LYS A 166 -20.32 -11.00 -11.16
CA LYS A 166 -21.78 -11.06 -11.35
C LYS A 166 -22.55 -10.39 -10.20
N LEU A 167 -21.94 -10.31 -9.02
CA LEU A 167 -22.60 -9.93 -7.78
C LEU A 167 -22.19 -8.54 -7.27
N GLY A 168 -20.99 -8.07 -7.60
CA GLY A 168 -20.43 -6.83 -7.06
C GLY A 168 -21.11 -5.56 -7.56
N ASP A 169 -21.30 -4.60 -6.64
CA ASP A 169 -21.67 -3.22 -6.94
C ASP A 169 -20.45 -2.30 -6.83
N PHE A 170 -19.56 -2.58 -5.88
CA PHE A 170 -18.24 -1.96 -5.75
C PHE A 170 -17.14 -3.01 -5.86
N PHE A 171 -16.06 -2.66 -6.54
CA PHE A 171 -14.86 -3.47 -6.69
C PHE A 171 -13.66 -2.67 -6.22
N VAL A 172 -12.87 -3.24 -5.32
CA VAL A 172 -11.67 -2.61 -4.76
C VAL A 172 -10.50 -3.57 -4.93
N THR A 173 -9.56 -3.22 -5.81
CA THR A 173 -8.35 -4.02 -6.04
C THR A 173 -7.22 -3.58 -5.11
N VAL A 174 -6.62 -4.54 -4.41
CA VAL A 174 -5.57 -4.33 -3.39
C VAL A 174 -4.54 -5.45 -3.42
N THR A 175 -4.18 -5.91 -4.63
CA THR A 175 -3.36 -7.11 -4.81
C THR A 175 -1.87 -6.83 -4.95
N GLY A 176 -1.51 -5.64 -5.43
CA GLY A 176 -0.18 -5.33 -5.94
C GLY A 176 0.16 -6.04 -7.25
N ASN A 177 -0.83 -6.58 -7.97
CA ASN A 177 -0.66 -7.39 -9.17
C ASN A 177 -1.41 -6.79 -10.37
N ARG A 178 -1.11 -7.28 -11.57
CA ARG A 178 -1.64 -6.76 -12.82
C ARG A 178 -2.82 -7.60 -13.33
N ASP A 179 -3.76 -6.93 -14.01
CA ASP A 179 -4.88 -7.54 -14.75
C ASP A 179 -5.80 -8.42 -13.87
N VAL A 180 -5.95 -8.07 -12.60
CA VAL A 180 -6.77 -8.83 -11.62
C VAL A 180 -8.26 -8.66 -11.82
N ILE A 181 -8.68 -7.61 -12.55
CA ILE A 181 -9.99 -7.50 -13.17
C ILE A 181 -9.75 -7.33 -14.66
N SER A 182 -10.13 -8.33 -15.45
CA SER A 182 -9.90 -8.34 -16.89
C SER A 182 -10.84 -9.27 -17.65
N GLY A 183 -10.85 -9.11 -18.97
CA GLY A 183 -11.47 -10.03 -19.91
C GLY A 183 -12.95 -10.25 -19.66
N GLU A 184 -13.29 -11.52 -19.45
CA GLU A 184 -14.67 -11.98 -19.22
C GLU A 184 -15.27 -11.47 -17.90
N ASP A 185 -14.45 -10.93 -16.97
CA ASP A 185 -14.97 -10.34 -15.73
C ASP A 185 -15.87 -9.14 -16.04
N PHE A 186 -15.45 -8.26 -16.96
CA PHE A 186 -16.25 -7.09 -17.36
C PHE A 186 -17.56 -7.50 -18.04
N ASP A 187 -17.54 -8.60 -18.79
CA ASP A 187 -18.68 -9.07 -19.57
C ASP A 187 -19.85 -9.52 -18.68
N VAL A 188 -19.60 -9.79 -17.39
CA VAL A 188 -20.62 -10.26 -16.44
C VAL A 188 -20.95 -9.26 -15.33
N MET A 189 -20.33 -8.08 -15.32
CA MET A 189 -20.58 -7.05 -14.31
C MET A 189 -21.98 -6.45 -14.39
N LYS A 190 -22.52 -6.01 -13.25
CA LYS A 190 -23.79 -5.28 -13.21
C LYS A 190 -23.67 -3.94 -13.94
N ASP A 191 -24.79 -3.49 -14.50
CA ASP A 191 -24.93 -2.09 -14.88
C ASP A 191 -24.76 -1.20 -13.64
N GLY A 192 -23.92 -0.18 -13.76
CA GLY A 192 -23.57 0.74 -12.67
C GLY A 192 -22.47 0.25 -11.72
N ALA A 193 -21.77 -0.84 -12.04
CA ALA A 193 -20.64 -1.30 -11.23
C ALA A 193 -19.54 -0.23 -11.11
N ILE A 194 -18.95 -0.10 -9.91
CA ILE A 194 -17.91 0.88 -9.60
C ILE A 194 -16.59 0.17 -9.31
N LEU A 195 -15.59 0.46 -10.11
CA LEU A 195 -14.24 -0.07 -10.05
C LEU A 195 -13.30 0.94 -9.41
N SER A 196 -12.49 0.47 -8.48
CA SER A 196 -11.47 1.27 -7.81
C SER A 196 -10.24 0.44 -7.49
N ASN A 197 -9.10 1.10 -7.42
CA ASN A 197 -7.82 0.49 -7.12
C ASN A 197 -7.18 1.17 -5.91
N ALA A 198 -6.65 0.39 -4.99
CA ALA A 198 -5.86 0.85 -3.84
C ALA A 198 -4.60 0.00 -3.66
N GLY A 199 -4.22 -0.76 -4.69
CA GLY A 199 -2.91 -1.39 -4.79
C GLY A 199 -1.86 -0.42 -5.31
N HIS A 200 -0.82 -0.92 -5.97
CA HIS A 200 0.39 -0.12 -6.17
C HIS A 200 0.41 0.75 -7.45
N PHE A 201 -0.07 0.23 -8.58
CA PHE A 201 -0.08 0.95 -9.87
C PHE A 201 -1.46 0.85 -10.53
N ASP A 202 -1.67 1.61 -11.61
CA ASP A 202 -2.93 1.72 -12.34
C ASP A 202 -3.21 0.54 -13.29
N VAL A 203 -2.65 -0.64 -12.98
CA VAL A 203 -2.66 -1.85 -13.82
C VAL A 203 -3.46 -3.00 -13.22
N GLU A 204 -3.99 -2.86 -12.01
CA GLU A 204 -4.81 -3.91 -11.39
C GLU A 204 -6.13 -4.10 -12.16
N VAL A 205 -6.74 -2.99 -12.56
CA VAL A 205 -7.88 -2.97 -13.50
C VAL A 205 -7.30 -2.85 -14.91
N ASN A 206 -7.56 -3.82 -15.78
CA ASN A 206 -7.04 -3.80 -17.14
C ASN A 206 -7.79 -2.76 -18.00
N LYS A 207 -7.29 -1.52 -18.00
CA LYS A 207 -7.88 -0.39 -18.75
C LYS A 207 -7.89 -0.60 -20.27
N PRO A 208 -6.81 -1.12 -20.92
CA PRO A 208 -6.86 -1.44 -22.34
C PRO A 208 -8.01 -2.38 -22.71
N ASP A 209 -8.19 -3.45 -21.93
CA ASP A 209 -9.23 -4.44 -22.15
C ASP A 209 -10.66 -3.89 -21.91
N LEU A 210 -10.80 -3.05 -20.88
CA LEU A 210 -12.04 -2.31 -20.60
C LEU A 210 -12.38 -1.33 -21.74
N MET A 211 -11.37 -0.62 -22.28
CA MET A 211 -11.53 0.31 -23.38
C MET A 211 -11.96 -0.41 -24.67
N GLU A 212 -11.38 -1.58 -24.97
CA GLU A 212 -11.77 -2.40 -26.13
C GLU A 212 -13.22 -2.88 -26.06
N ARG A 213 -13.75 -3.12 -24.85
CA ARG A 213 -15.16 -3.49 -24.61
C ARG A 213 -16.12 -2.31 -24.60
N SER A 214 -15.60 -1.10 -24.56
CA SER A 214 -16.39 0.12 -24.45
C SER A 214 -16.70 0.73 -25.82
N GLN A 215 -17.92 1.24 -25.94
CA GLN A 215 -18.36 2.08 -27.06
C GLN A 215 -17.92 3.53 -26.88
N SER A 216 -17.94 4.03 -25.64
CA SER A 216 -17.51 5.39 -25.32
C SER A 216 -16.96 5.48 -23.89
N VAL A 217 -16.08 6.46 -23.67
CA VAL A 217 -15.55 6.82 -22.36
C VAL A 217 -15.75 8.31 -22.16
N ARG A 218 -16.29 8.70 -20.99
CA ARG A 218 -16.41 10.12 -20.63
C ARG A 218 -16.23 10.32 -19.14
N THR A 219 -15.63 11.44 -18.76
CA THR A 219 -15.60 11.89 -17.38
C THR A 219 -16.98 12.44 -17.00
N VAL A 220 -17.69 11.73 -16.11
CA VAL A 220 -19.05 12.14 -15.65
C VAL A 220 -19.01 13.01 -14.39
N ARG A 221 -17.91 12.90 -13.64
CA ARG A 221 -17.60 13.71 -12.46
C ARG A 221 -16.08 13.71 -12.29
N ARG A 222 -15.51 14.71 -11.61
CA ARG A 222 -14.09 14.70 -11.24
C ARG A 222 -13.75 13.35 -10.58
N ASN A 223 -12.73 12.67 -11.11
CA ASN A 223 -12.27 11.33 -10.70
C ASN A 223 -13.26 10.18 -10.96
N ILE A 224 -14.25 10.34 -11.84
CA ILE A 224 -15.15 9.26 -12.27
C ILE A 224 -15.24 9.23 -13.80
N GLU A 225 -14.76 8.14 -14.39
CA GLU A 225 -14.90 7.84 -15.81
C GLU A 225 -16.00 6.80 -16.01
N GLU A 226 -16.99 7.14 -16.83
CA GLU A 226 -18.02 6.22 -17.30
C GLU A 226 -17.53 5.53 -18.56
N TYR A 227 -17.44 4.21 -18.50
CA TYR A 227 -17.20 3.33 -19.63
C TYR A 227 -18.55 2.74 -20.03
N GLN A 228 -19.10 3.19 -21.15
CA GLN A 228 -20.31 2.60 -21.73
C GLN A 228 -19.89 1.38 -22.55
N LEU A 229 -20.25 0.19 -22.09
CA LEU A 229 -19.96 -1.07 -22.76
C LEU A 229 -20.77 -1.20 -24.07
N LYS A 230 -20.27 -2.03 -24.99
CA LYS A 230 -20.91 -2.27 -26.31
C LYS A 230 -22.34 -2.82 -26.22
N ASP A 231 -22.73 -3.42 -25.10
CA ASP A 231 -24.08 -3.91 -24.84
C ASP A 231 -25.01 -2.90 -24.15
N GLY A 232 -24.52 -1.69 -23.88
CA GLY A 232 -25.27 -0.59 -23.30
C GLY A 232 -25.14 -0.44 -21.78
N ARG A 233 -24.59 -1.43 -21.06
CA ARG A 233 -24.26 -1.29 -19.64
C ARG A 233 -23.19 -0.22 -19.43
N LYS A 234 -23.15 0.33 -18.23
CA LYS A 234 -22.17 1.34 -17.81
C LYS A 234 -21.39 0.80 -16.62
N VAL A 235 -20.08 0.94 -16.69
CA VAL A 235 -19.20 0.71 -15.54
C VAL A 235 -18.40 1.97 -15.28
N TYR A 236 -18.09 2.21 -14.00
CA TYR A 236 -17.45 3.44 -13.57
C TYR A 236 -16.07 3.14 -13.00
N LEU A 237 -15.03 3.80 -13.52
CA LEU A 237 -13.68 3.68 -12.99
C LEU A 237 -13.36 4.95 -12.18
N LEU A 238 -12.97 4.75 -10.92
CA LEU A 238 -12.52 5.84 -10.07
C LEU A 238 -11.04 6.16 -10.32
N ALA A 239 -10.72 7.45 -10.32
CA ALA A 239 -9.36 7.97 -10.35
C ALA A 239 -8.47 7.40 -11.48
N GLU A 240 -9.03 7.14 -12.67
CA GLU A 240 -8.31 6.57 -13.83
C GLU A 240 -7.63 5.22 -13.51
N GLY A 241 -8.12 4.49 -12.50
CA GLY A 241 -7.53 3.25 -12.01
C GLY A 241 -6.28 3.43 -11.13
N ARG A 242 -5.87 4.67 -10.82
CA ARG A 242 -4.80 4.96 -9.84
C ARG A 242 -5.31 4.74 -8.41
N LEU A 243 -4.43 4.92 -7.42
CA LEU A 243 -4.74 4.76 -6.00
C LEU A 243 -5.88 5.69 -5.58
N VAL A 244 -7.07 5.13 -5.37
CA VAL A 244 -8.31 5.87 -5.09
C VAL A 244 -8.21 6.68 -3.79
N ASN A 245 -7.49 6.18 -2.80
CA ASN A 245 -7.28 6.86 -1.54
C ASN A 245 -6.36 8.09 -1.64
N LEU A 246 -5.51 8.17 -2.67
CA LEU A 246 -4.60 9.30 -2.92
C LEU A 246 -5.13 10.24 -4.01
N ALA A 247 -5.53 9.69 -5.15
CA ALA A 247 -5.97 10.48 -6.30
C ALA A 247 -7.39 11.03 -6.11
N ALA A 248 -8.20 10.37 -5.29
CA ALA A 248 -9.56 10.78 -4.98
C ALA A 248 -9.85 10.91 -3.46
N GLY A 249 -8.79 10.89 -2.65
CA GLY A 249 -8.83 11.10 -1.20
C GLY A 249 -7.62 11.91 -0.74
N ASP A 250 -7.39 11.92 0.58
CA ASP A 250 -6.28 12.67 1.21
C ASP A 250 -5.12 11.74 1.64
N GLY A 251 -5.10 10.49 1.15
CA GLY A 251 -4.19 9.46 1.62
C GLY A 251 -4.53 8.98 3.03
N HIS A 252 -3.54 8.41 3.70
CA HIS A 252 -3.74 7.92 5.07
C HIS A 252 -3.95 9.07 6.06
N PRO A 253 -4.74 8.86 7.13
CA PRO A 253 -4.87 9.83 8.21
C PRO A 253 -3.53 10.18 8.84
N ALA A 254 -3.39 11.42 9.33
CA ALA A 254 -2.15 11.91 9.92
C ALA A 254 -1.68 11.05 11.10
N GLU A 255 -2.60 10.51 11.88
CA GLU A 255 -2.33 9.67 13.06
C GLU A 255 -1.71 8.31 12.71
N ILE A 256 -1.93 7.84 11.47
CA ILE A 256 -1.31 6.65 10.90
C ILE A 256 0.09 7.00 10.38
N MET A 257 0.20 8.08 9.61
CA MET A 257 1.48 8.53 9.04
C MET A 257 2.52 8.87 10.11
N ASP A 258 2.07 9.35 11.28
CA ASP A 258 2.90 9.60 12.47
C ASP A 258 3.79 8.39 12.83
N MET A 259 3.23 7.17 12.85
CA MET A 259 3.99 5.96 13.20
C MET A 259 4.95 5.55 12.07
N THR A 260 4.52 5.65 10.81
CA THR A 260 5.37 5.31 9.66
C THR A 260 6.57 6.27 9.54
N PHE A 261 6.36 7.57 9.74
CA PHE A 261 7.44 8.55 9.73
C PHE A 261 8.35 8.45 10.95
N ALA A 262 7.80 8.11 12.14
CA ALA A 262 8.64 7.80 13.30
C ALA A 262 9.55 6.58 13.04
N LEU A 263 9.02 5.54 12.40
CA LEU A 263 9.80 4.37 11.97
C LEU A 263 10.90 4.76 10.98
N GLN A 264 10.60 5.56 9.94
CA GLN A 264 11.60 6.03 9.00
C GLN A 264 12.69 6.87 9.68
N ALA A 265 12.32 7.77 10.59
CA ALA A 265 13.27 8.60 11.33
C ALA A 265 14.22 7.76 12.20
N LEU A 266 13.68 6.78 12.95
CA LEU A 266 14.52 5.88 13.76
C LEU A 266 15.36 4.94 12.87
N SER A 267 14.83 4.51 11.73
CA SER A 267 15.57 3.70 10.75
C SER A 267 16.72 4.46 10.12
N LEU A 268 16.51 5.74 9.79
CA LEU A 268 17.56 6.63 9.32
C LEU A 268 18.66 6.82 10.37
N LYS A 269 18.28 7.03 11.63
CA LYS A 269 19.25 7.12 12.72
C LYS A 269 20.05 5.81 12.85
N HIS A 270 19.38 4.67 12.81
CA HIS A 270 20.02 3.36 12.91
C HIS A 270 21.03 3.13 11.78
N VAL A 271 20.64 3.38 10.52
CA VAL A 271 21.57 3.20 9.39
C VAL A 271 22.71 4.22 9.45
N ASN A 272 22.44 5.47 9.83
CA ASN A 272 23.48 6.49 10.02
C ASN A 272 24.57 6.06 11.01
N ASP A 273 24.16 5.45 12.12
CA ASP A 273 25.06 5.05 13.20
C ASP A 273 25.80 3.74 12.89
N GLU A 274 25.24 2.90 12.02
CA GLU A 274 25.73 1.53 11.80
C GLU A 274 26.07 1.17 10.35
N TYR A 275 26.04 2.13 9.41
CA TYR A 275 26.16 1.84 7.98
C TYR A 275 27.38 0.99 7.60
N GLN A 276 28.53 1.23 8.25
CA GLN A 276 29.75 0.45 8.04
C GLN A 276 29.58 -1.01 8.44
N ARG A 277 28.84 -1.29 9.52
CA ARG A 277 28.57 -2.64 10.02
C ARG A 277 27.53 -3.35 9.16
N ILE A 278 26.51 -2.64 8.72
CA ILE A 278 25.44 -3.20 7.87
C ILE A 278 26.02 -3.58 6.50
N GLY A 279 26.85 -2.71 5.92
CA GLY A 279 27.37 -2.86 4.56
C GLY A 279 26.29 -2.65 3.50
N ASN A 280 26.57 -3.05 2.26
CA ASN A 280 25.67 -2.79 1.13
C ASN A 280 24.53 -3.81 1.06
N ARG A 281 23.67 -3.81 2.07
CA ARG A 281 22.60 -4.78 2.26
C ARG A 281 21.25 -4.13 2.52
N VAL A 282 20.19 -4.86 2.20
CA VAL A 282 18.83 -4.53 2.63
C VAL A 282 18.56 -5.24 3.94
N VAL A 283 18.30 -4.48 5.01
CA VAL A 283 18.03 -5.02 6.35
C VAL A 283 16.64 -4.64 6.83
N ASN A 284 16.03 -5.48 7.65
CA ASN A 284 14.75 -5.15 8.28
C ASN A 284 14.94 -4.13 9.41
N VAL A 285 13.89 -3.42 9.77
CA VAL A 285 13.86 -2.61 10.99
C VAL A 285 14.15 -3.52 12.20
N PRO A 286 15.16 -3.20 13.03
CA PRO A 286 15.37 -3.90 14.29
C PRO A 286 14.13 -3.87 15.18
N TYR A 287 13.73 -5.02 15.73
CA TYR A 287 12.51 -5.15 16.55
C TYR A 287 12.42 -4.10 17.67
N HIS A 288 13.52 -3.80 18.35
CA HIS A 288 13.52 -2.83 19.45
C HIS A 288 13.18 -1.40 19.00
N LEU A 289 13.47 -1.03 17.75
CA LEU A 289 13.08 0.29 17.20
C LEU A 289 11.58 0.33 16.87
N ASP A 290 11.06 -0.78 16.35
CA ASP A 290 9.63 -0.93 16.07
C ASP A 290 8.81 -0.90 17.38
N GLU A 291 9.27 -1.63 18.39
CA GLU A 291 8.71 -1.58 19.75
C GLU A 291 8.81 -0.17 20.36
N GLN A 292 9.91 0.56 20.11
CA GLN A 292 10.08 1.93 20.59
C GLN A 292 9.04 2.88 19.96
N VAL A 293 8.73 2.74 18.67
CA VAL A 293 7.66 3.53 18.02
C VAL A 293 6.30 3.21 18.64
N ALA A 294 6.00 1.92 18.86
CA ALA A 294 4.76 1.52 19.53
C ALA A 294 4.65 2.14 20.94
N LYS A 295 5.74 2.14 21.71
CA LYS A 295 5.79 2.78 23.04
C LYS A 295 5.55 4.29 22.95
N TYR A 296 6.20 5.01 22.04
CA TYR A 296 5.94 6.43 21.84
C TYR A 296 4.47 6.70 21.48
N LYS A 297 3.84 5.83 20.68
CA LYS A 297 2.43 5.97 20.37
C LYS A 297 1.55 5.78 21.62
N LEU A 298 1.80 4.74 22.41
CA LEU A 298 1.06 4.51 23.65
C LEU A 298 1.23 5.66 24.65
N GLU A 299 2.46 6.13 24.83
CA GLU A 299 2.79 7.27 25.70
C GLU A 299 2.08 8.55 25.25
N SER A 300 2.05 8.85 23.95
CA SER A 300 1.34 10.04 23.43
C SER A 300 -0.18 9.95 23.59
N LEU A 301 -0.73 8.73 23.70
CA LEU A 301 -2.14 8.48 24.02
C LEU A 301 -2.42 8.43 25.52
N GLY A 302 -1.40 8.56 26.38
CA GLY A 302 -1.52 8.40 27.83
C GLY A 302 -1.83 6.96 28.27
N ILE A 303 -1.51 5.97 27.43
CA ILE A 303 -1.75 4.55 27.69
C ILE A 303 -0.49 3.94 28.30
N SER A 304 -0.64 3.31 29.47
CA SER A 304 0.41 2.51 30.10
C SER A 304 0.15 1.02 29.90
N ILE A 305 1.21 0.23 29.86
CA ILE A 305 1.16 -1.24 29.77
C ILE A 305 1.95 -1.88 30.92
N ASP A 306 1.64 -3.13 31.22
CA ASP A 306 2.36 -3.90 32.23
C ASP A 306 3.81 -4.18 31.83
N SER A 307 4.64 -4.53 32.82
CA SER A 307 5.99 -5.04 32.62
C SER A 307 6.14 -6.41 33.27
N LEU A 308 6.88 -7.31 32.62
CA LEU A 308 7.15 -8.63 33.19
C LEU A 308 7.98 -8.50 34.47
N SER A 309 7.51 -9.11 35.55
CA SER A 309 8.29 -9.38 36.76
C SER A 309 9.52 -10.25 36.47
N ALA A 310 10.48 -10.27 37.39
CA ALA A 310 11.67 -11.11 37.24
C ALA A 310 11.31 -12.60 37.16
N GLU A 311 10.30 -13.02 37.93
CA GLU A 311 9.76 -14.37 37.95
C GLU A 311 9.11 -14.73 36.61
N GLN A 312 8.33 -13.83 36.01
CA GLN A 312 7.73 -14.06 34.69
C GLN A 312 8.78 -14.17 33.57
N LYS A 313 9.85 -13.36 33.62
CA LYS A 313 10.96 -13.48 32.67
C LYS A 313 11.68 -14.82 32.82
N SER A 314 12.03 -15.19 34.06
CA SER A 314 12.66 -16.48 34.34
C SER A 314 11.79 -17.67 33.95
N TYR A 315 10.47 -17.54 34.06
CA TYR A 315 9.53 -18.56 33.62
C TYR A 315 9.54 -18.73 32.09
N LEU A 316 9.52 -17.63 31.33
CA LEU A 316 9.57 -17.67 29.86
C LEU A 316 10.93 -18.15 29.32
N ASP A 317 12.02 -17.89 30.04
CA ASP A 317 13.39 -18.27 29.66
C ASP A 317 13.78 -19.70 30.09
N SER A 318 12.95 -20.39 30.87
CA SER A 318 13.23 -21.74 31.37
C SER A 318 12.44 -22.80 30.58
N TRP A 319 13.16 -23.76 29.96
CA TRP A 319 12.55 -25.01 29.49
C TRP A 319 12.33 -26.03 30.62
N ALA A 320 13.10 -25.89 31.71
CA ALA A 320 13.15 -26.83 32.81
C ALA A 320 12.39 -26.27 34.01
N GLN A 321 11.06 -26.27 33.94
CA GLN A 321 10.14 -26.47 35.06
C GLN A 321 8.70 -26.32 34.54
N HIS A 322 8.22 -27.39 33.90
CA HIS A 322 6.99 -28.09 34.28
C HIS A 322 7.13 -29.56 33.89
#